data_AF-A0A1H2YJN9-F1
#
_entry.id   AF-A0A1H2YJN9-F1
#
_cell.length_a   1.000
_cell.length_b   1.000
_cell.length_c   1.000
_cell.angle_alpha   90.00
_cell.angle_beta   90.00
_cell.angle_gamma   90.00
#
_symmetry.space_group_name_H-M   'P 1'
#
loop_
_entity.id
_entity.type
_entity.pdbx_description
1 polymer ?
#
loop_
_entity_poly.entity_id
_entity_poly.type
_entity_poly.pdbx_seq_one_letter_code
_entity_poly.pdbx_strand_id
1 'polypeptide(L)'
;MSRNKNNTLQVKKSKNNVSHQHEEITQVQARQYSGPIPHPEILRGFDEIVPGAAERILTMAEENGKHQREIEKLHLTSAYNTIRRGQIFGLLIGILAFATCIIALYLGSESTAMTIGGFTITGLVTVFVTNKFRKTNNSNNSIN
;
A
#
# COMPACT_ATOMS: atom_id res chain seq x y z
N MET A 1 49.99 -23.76 -1.22
CA MET A 1 48.70 -23.27 -0.68
C MET A 1 47.62 -23.53 -1.73
N SER A 2 46.55 -24.17 -1.31
CA SER A 2 45.51 -24.83 -2.12
C SER A 2 44.59 -23.87 -2.91
N ARG A 3 44.27 -24.19 -4.17
CA ARG A 3 42.91 -24.63 -4.60
C ARG A 3 42.81 -24.85 -6.12
N ASN A 4 42.61 -26.12 -6.47
CA ASN A 4 42.26 -26.68 -7.78
C ASN A 4 40.73 -26.57 -8.03
N LYS A 5 40.31 -26.10 -9.21
CA LYS A 5 38.97 -26.33 -9.78
C LYS A 5 39.01 -26.42 -11.31
N ASN A 6 39.88 -27.26 -11.84
CA ASN A 6 39.75 -27.73 -13.23
C ASN A 6 39.45 -29.22 -13.20
N ASN A 7 38.74 -29.68 -14.23
CA ASN A 7 38.44 -31.07 -14.52
C ASN A 7 37.20 -31.61 -13.79
N THR A 8 36.11 -31.86 -14.54
CA THR A 8 35.90 -33.19 -15.12
C THR A 8 34.60 -33.27 -15.93
N LEU A 9 34.79 -33.55 -17.22
CA LEU A 9 34.06 -34.58 -17.97
C LEU A 9 32.64 -34.24 -18.47
N GLN A 10 32.58 -33.54 -19.60
CA GLN A 10 31.80 -34.07 -20.70
C GLN A 10 32.48 -35.34 -21.24
N VAL A 11 32.02 -36.52 -20.85
CA VAL A 11 32.12 -37.74 -21.68
C VAL A 11 30.87 -38.59 -21.45
N LYS A 12 29.95 -38.48 -22.40
CA LYS A 12 28.88 -39.44 -22.66
C LYS A 12 29.50 -40.70 -23.29
N LYS A 13 29.39 -41.87 -22.65
CA LYS A 13 29.03 -43.18 -23.27
C LYS A 13 29.36 -44.37 -22.37
N SER A 14 28.56 -45.43 -22.56
CA SER A 14 28.87 -46.85 -22.26
C SER A 14 28.54 -47.23 -20.80
N LYS A 15 27.62 -48.14 -20.47
CA LYS A 15 27.01 -49.25 -21.21
C LYS A 15 25.78 -49.72 -20.43
N ASN A 16 24.75 -50.12 -21.19
CA ASN A 16 23.70 -51.09 -20.89
C ASN A 16 23.72 -51.78 -19.51
N ASN A 17 22.61 -51.64 -18.78
CA ASN A 17 21.93 -52.82 -18.24
C ASN A 17 20.43 -52.54 -18.09
N VAL A 18 19.63 -53.43 -18.68
CA VAL A 18 18.17 -53.38 -18.76
C VAL A 18 17.60 -54.03 -17.50
N SER A 19 16.68 -53.37 -16.81
CA SER A 19 15.74 -54.00 -15.88
C SER A 19 14.54 -53.07 -15.66
N HIS A 20 13.36 -53.53 -16.04
CA HIS A 20 12.08 -52.82 -15.93
C HIS A 20 11.72 -52.49 -14.47
N GLN A 21 11.49 -51.22 -14.13
CA GLN A 21 10.58 -50.84 -13.05
C GLN A 21 9.76 -49.63 -13.50
N HIS A 22 8.44 -49.70 -13.29
CA HIS A 22 7.52 -48.60 -13.52
C HIS A 22 8.02 -47.37 -12.74
N GLU A 23 8.43 -46.31 -13.45
CA GLU A 23 8.46 -44.98 -12.85
C GLU A 23 7.00 -44.56 -12.67
N GLU A 24 6.45 -44.89 -11.50
CA GLU A 24 5.25 -44.23 -11.01
C GLU A 24 5.61 -42.76 -10.80
N ILE A 25 5.21 -41.91 -11.75
CA ILE A 25 5.40 -40.47 -11.67
C ILE A 25 4.48 -39.97 -10.57
N THR A 26 4.94 -39.98 -9.32
CA THR A 26 4.19 -39.44 -8.18
C THR A 26 4.07 -37.93 -8.36
N GLN A 27 2.94 -37.49 -8.93
CA GLN A 27 2.57 -36.09 -9.04
C GLN A 27 2.22 -35.57 -7.64
N VAL A 28 3.18 -34.95 -6.97
CA VAL A 28 2.94 -34.25 -5.69
C VAL A 28 2.12 -33.00 -5.99
N GLN A 29 0.81 -33.04 -5.76
CA GLN A 29 -0.05 -31.86 -5.81
C GLN A 29 0.18 -31.00 -4.57
N ALA A 30 0.98 -29.95 -4.69
CA ALA A 30 1.06 -28.90 -3.67
C ALA A 30 -0.21 -28.04 -3.73
N ARG A 31 -1.17 -28.28 -2.83
CA ARG A 31 -2.34 -27.39 -2.68
C ARG A 31 -1.91 -26.12 -1.93
N GLN A 32 -1.64 -25.05 -2.66
CA GLN A 32 -1.38 -23.72 -2.09
C GLN A 32 -2.71 -22.96 -1.98
N TYR A 33 -3.23 -22.84 -0.76
CA TYR A 33 -4.43 -22.03 -0.50
C TYR A 33 -4.01 -20.68 0.07
N SER A 34 -4.56 -19.60 -0.49
CA SER A 34 -4.35 -18.23 -0.01
C SER A 34 -5.70 -17.62 0.35
N GLY A 35 -5.87 -17.32 1.61
CA GLY A 35 -7.08 -16.73 2.16
C GLY A 35 -7.02 -16.66 3.69
N PRO A 36 -7.77 -15.76 4.33
CA PRO A 36 -7.74 -15.57 5.78
C PRO A 36 -8.27 -16.77 6.57
N ILE A 37 -8.98 -17.70 5.89
CA ILE A 37 -9.57 -18.89 6.50
C ILE A 37 -9.10 -20.12 5.70
N PRO A 38 -8.48 -21.13 6.33
CA PRO A 38 -8.01 -22.33 5.64
C PRO A 38 -9.19 -23.14 5.08
N HIS A 39 -8.92 -23.97 4.06
CA HIS A 39 -9.94 -24.79 3.42
C HIS A 39 -10.71 -25.64 4.46
N PRO A 40 -12.04 -25.85 4.32
CA PRO A 40 -12.84 -26.57 5.31
C PRO A 40 -12.32 -27.96 5.67
N GLU A 41 -11.73 -28.68 4.70
CA GLU A 41 -11.10 -29.98 4.95
C GLU A 41 -9.89 -29.89 5.90
N ILE A 42 -9.12 -28.80 5.83
CA ILE A 42 -7.95 -28.56 6.69
C ILE A 42 -8.43 -28.15 8.09
N LEU A 43 -9.47 -27.32 8.18
CA LEU A 43 -10.10 -26.98 9.46
C LEU A 43 -10.63 -28.23 10.17
N ARG A 44 -11.27 -29.14 9.43
CA ARG A 44 -11.73 -30.41 9.99
C ARG A 44 -10.57 -31.27 10.50
N GLY A 45 -9.47 -31.32 9.75
CA GLY A 45 -8.23 -31.98 10.21
C GLY A 45 -7.65 -31.37 11.49
N PHE A 46 -7.69 -30.04 11.66
CA PHE A 46 -7.27 -29.41 12.91
C PHE A 46 -8.19 -29.77 14.09
N ASP A 47 -9.49 -29.84 13.86
CA ASP A 47 -10.49 -30.20 14.88
C ASP A 47 -10.38 -31.68 15.29
N GLU A 48 -10.04 -32.56 14.34
CA GLU A 48 -9.77 -33.98 14.58
C GLU A 48 -8.49 -34.21 15.42
N ILE A 49 -7.48 -33.33 15.29
CA ILE A 49 -6.23 -33.41 16.08
C ILE A 49 -6.41 -32.76 17.46
N VAL A 50 -7.05 -31.59 17.51
CA VAL A 50 -7.34 -30.84 18.73
C VAL A 50 -8.81 -30.38 18.67
N PRO A 51 -9.70 -31.00 19.47
CA PRO A 51 -11.11 -30.62 19.48
C PRO A 51 -11.30 -29.13 19.79
N GLY A 52 -12.07 -28.42 18.95
CA GLY A 52 -12.32 -26.99 19.05
C GLY A 52 -11.26 -26.09 18.40
N ALA A 53 -10.23 -26.67 17.76
CA ALA A 53 -9.22 -25.88 17.07
C ALA A 53 -9.77 -25.13 15.86
N ALA A 54 -10.73 -25.71 15.13
CA ALA A 54 -11.35 -25.05 13.99
C ALA A 54 -12.06 -23.75 14.40
N GLU A 55 -12.82 -23.79 15.50
CA GLU A 55 -13.53 -22.62 16.05
C GLU A 55 -12.56 -21.54 16.55
N ARG A 56 -11.46 -21.94 17.18
CA ARG A 56 -10.42 -20.99 17.64
C ARG A 56 -9.71 -20.30 16.47
N ILE A 57 -9.45 -21.02 15.38
CA ILE A 57 -8.88 -20.44 14.16
C ILE A 57 -9.86 -19.46 13.51
N LEU A 58 -11.15 -19.82 13.43
CA LEU A 58 -12.19 -18.95 12.89
C LEU A 58 -12.32 -17.67 13.71
N THR A 59 -12.38 -17.79 15.03
CA THR A 59 -12.44 -16.66 15.96
C THR A 59 -11.23 -15.75 15.80
N MET A 60 -10.03 -16.31 15.71
CA MET A 60 -8.80 -15.55 15.47
C MET A 60 -8.83 -14.82 14.12
N ALA A 61 -9.34 -15.46 13.06
CA ALA A 61 -9.48 -14.84 11.75
C ALA A 61 -10.50 -13.68 11.77
N GLU A 62 -11.62 -13.84 12.47
CA GLU A 62 -12.62 -12.79 12.66
C GLU A 62 -12.07 -11.61 13.46
N GLU A 63 -11.33 -11.88 14.53
CA GLU A 63 -10.72 -10.86 15.38
C GLU A 63 -9.64 -10.08 14.63
N ASN A 64 -8.78 -10.77 13.87
CA ASN A 64 -7.85 -10.13 12.95
C ASN A 64 -8.58 -9.26 11.91
N GLY A 65 -9.68 -9.74 11.35
CA GLY A 65 -10.50 -8.96 10.42
C GLY A 65 -11.14 -7.74 11.09
N LYS A 66 -11.61 -7.84 12.35
CA LYS A 66 -12.13 -6.70 13.12
C LYS A 66 -11.04 -5.67 13.37
N HIS A 67 -9.86 -6.11 13.82
CA HIS A 67 -8.71 -5.24 14.08
C HIS A 67 -8.25 -4.50 12.81
N GLN A 68 -8.14 -5.21 11.67
CA GLN A 68 -7.79 -4.57 10.40
C GLN A 68 -8.81 -3.50 9.99
N ARG A 69 -10.12 -3.77 10.12
CA ARG A 69 -11.17 -2.79 9.84
C ARG A 69 -11.13 -1.59 10.79
N GLU A 70 -10.77 -1.81 12.05
CA GLU A 70 -10.62 -0.73 13.03
C GLU A 70 -9.43 0.17 12.70
N ILE A 71 -8.29 -0.42 12.36
CA ILE A 71 -7.11 0.32 11.86
C ILE A 71 -7.50 1.13 10.62
N GLU A 72 -8.15 0.51 9.64
CA GLU A 72 -8.58 1.19 8.41
C GLU A 72 -9.49 2.41 8.73
N LYS A 73 -10.46 2.25 9.63
CA LYS A 73 -11.31 3.35 10.10
C LYS A 73 -10.50 4.46 10.80
N LEU A 74 -9.54 4.10 11.64
CA LEU A 74 -8.69 5.05 12.35
C LEU A 74 -7.81 5.85 11.38
N HIS A 75 -7.23 5.17 10.38
CA HIS A 75 -6.45 5.79 9.31
C HIS A 75 -7.29 6.78 8.48
N LEU A 76 -8.49 6.38 8.08
CA LEU A 76 -9.42 7.26 7.34
C LEU A 76 -9.82 8.48 8.18
N THR A 77 -10.15 8.27 9.45
CA THR A 77 -10.57 9.35 10.36
C THR A 77 -9.42 10.34 10.63
N SER A 78 -8.21 9.83 10.83
CA SER A 78 -7.01 10.64 11.08
C SER A 78 -6.60 11.44 9.84
N ALA A 79 -6.70 10.84 8.65
CA ALA A 79 -6.46 11.52 7.38
C ALA A 79 -7.46 12.67 7.18
N TYR A 80 -8.76 12.42 7.43
CA TYR A 80 -9.81 13.42 7.31
C TYR A 80 -9.60 14.62 8.26
N ASN A 81 -9.26 14.35 9.51
CA ASN A 81 -9.02 15.41 10.49
C ASN A 81 -7.81 16.29 10.13
N THR A 82 -6.75 15.70 9.59
CA THR A 82 -5.57 16.45 9.14
C THR A 82 -5.90 17.38 7.97
N ILE A 83 -6.65 16.87 6.98
CA ILE A 83 -7.11 17.66 5.81
C ILE A 83 -8.00 18.82 6.28
N ARG A 84 -8.97 18.55 7.16
CA ARG A 84 -9.90 19.55 7.67
C ARG A 84 -9.19 20.68 8.43
N ARG A 85 -8.23 20.33 9.29
CA ARG A 85 -7.41 21.34 10.01
C ARG A 85 -6.58 22.17 9.04
N GLY A 86 -5.95 21.55 8.05
CA GLY A 86 -5.18 22.25 7.02
C GLY A 86 -6.02 23.26 6.21
N GLN A 87 -7.25 22.87 5.83
CA GLN A 87 -8.18 23.77 5.14
C GLN A 87 -8.60 24.96 6.00
N ILE A 88 -8.86 24.74 7.30
CA ILE A 88 -9.22 25.83 8.22
C ILE A 88 -8.07 26.82 8.38
N PHE A 89 -6.84 26.35 8.58
CA PHE A 89 -5.67 27.23 8.65
C PHE A 89 -5.44 27.98 7.32
N GLY A 90 -5.60 27.30 6.19
CA GLY A 90 -5.52 27.93 4.86
C GLY A 90 -6.57 29.03 4.66
N LEU A 91 -7.81 28.79 5.09
CA LEU A 91 -8.88 29.80 5.06
C LEU A 91 -8.54 31.00 5.95
N LEU A 92 -8.04 30.76 7.16
CA LEU A 92 -7.66 31.81 8.11
C LEU A 92 -6.55 32.70 7.55
N ILE A 93 -5.49 32.10 7.00
CA ILE A 93 -4.39 32.82 6.36
C ILE A 93 -4.90 33.59 5.13
N GLY A 94 -5.78 32.98 4.33
CA GLY A 94 -6.39 33.64 3.17
C GLY A 94 -7.20 34.88 3.54
N ILE A 95 -8.03 34.79 4.59
CA ILE A 95 -8.82 35.93 5.10
C ILE A 95 -7.88 37.04 5.61
N LEU A 96 -6.83 36.69 6.37
CA LEU A 96 -5.85 37.67 6.85
C LEU A 96 -5.12 38.36 5.70
N ALA A 97 -4.69 37.61 4.69
CA ALA A 97 -4.04 38.16 3.50
C ALA A 97 -4.98 39.07 2.68
N PHE A 98 -6.26 38.73 2.61
CA PHE A 98 -7.25 39.57 1.94
C PHE A 98 -7.50 40.88 2.72
N ALA A 99 -7.59 40.79 4.05
CA ALA A 99 -7.74 41.95 4.92
C ALA A 99 -6.54 42.91 4.81
N THR A 100 -5.30 42.39 4.80
CA THR A 100 -4.10 43.22 4.62
C THR A 100 -4.06 43.86 3.23
N CYS A 101 -4.54 43.17 2.19
CA CYS A 101 -4.65 43.74 0.84
C CYS A 101 -5.64 44.92 0.79
N ILE A 102 -6.81 44.80 1.45
CA ILE A 102 -7.79 45.89 1.54
C ILE A 102 -7.18 47.09 2.27
N ILE A 103 -6.53 46.86 3.41
CA ILE A 103 -5.87 47.93 4.18
C ILE A 103 -4.79 48.61 3.34
N ALA A 104 -3.93 47.85 2.64
CA ALA A 104 -2.89 48.41 1.77
C ALA A 104 -3.45 49.26 0.62
N LEU A 105 -4.59 48.85 0.04
CA LEU A 105 -5.31 49.64 -0.97
C LEU A 105 -5.82 50.96 -0.40
N TYR A 106 -6.36 50.96 0.82
CA TYR A 106 -6.80 52.18 1.51
C TYR A 106 -5.65 53.15 1.83
N LEU A 107 -4.42 52.66 2.05
CA LEU A 107 -3.24 53.51 2.26
C LEU A 107 -2.67 54.12 0.96
N GLY A 108 -3.23 53.79 -0.21
CA GLY A 108 -2.89 54.46 -1.48
C GLY A 108 -1.55 54.06 -2.09
N SER A 109 -0.92 52.98 -1.63
CA SER A 109 0.34 52.48 -2.17
C SER A 109 0.11 51.53 -3.35
N GLU A 110 -0.18 52.11 -4.52
CA GLU A 110 -0.57 51.43 -5.76
C GLU A 110 0.39 50.30 -6.18
N SER A 111 1.71 50.53 -6.07
CA SER A 111 2.72 49.51 -6.37
C SER A 111 2.64 48.30 -5.42
N THR A 112 2.39 48.54 -4.12
CA THR A 112 2.30 47.44 -3.15
C THR A 112 1.02 46.62 -3.31
N ALA A 113 -0.08 47.28 -3.70
CA ALA A 113 -1.34 46.60 -3.98
C ALA A 113 -1.21 45.63 -5.16
N MET A 114 -0.48 46.04 -6.22
CA MET A 114 -0.22 45.16 -7.37
C MET A 114 0.62 43.93 -6.98
N THR A 115 1.67 44.10 -6.19
CA THR A 115 2.53 42.98 -5.77
C THR A 115 1.78 42.01 -4.87
N ILE A 116 1.01 42.51 -3.90
CA ILE A 116 0.24 41.69 -2.96
C ILE A 116 -0.92 40.98 -3.68
N GLY A 117 -1.66 41.69 -4.53
CA GLY A 117 -2.75 41.13 -5.33
C GLY A 117 -2.26 40.07 -6.31
N GLY A 118 -1.17 40.35 -7.04
CA GLY A 118 -0.58 39.39 -7.97
C GLY A 118 -0.04 38.14 -7.28
N PHE A 119 0.63 38.31 -6.14
CA PHE A 119 1.18 37.21 -5.36
C PHE A 119 0.08 36.31 -4.77
N THR A 120 -1.00 36.89 -4.24
CA THR A 120 -2.12 36.12 -3.67
C THR A 120 -2.85 35.28 -4.71
N ILE A 121 -3.15 35.85 -5.89
CA ILE A 121 -3.78 35.11 -7.00
C ILE A 121 -2.87 33.98 -7.49
N THR A 122 -1.59 34.29 -7.74
CA THR A 122 -0.61 33.29 -8.20
C THR A 122 -0.45 32.15 -7.19
N GLY A 123 -0.43 32.47 -5.90
CA GLY A 123 -0.39 31.49 -4.82
C GLY A 123 -1.62 30.57 -4.82
N LEU A 124 -2.83 31.13 -4.93
CA LEU A 124 -4.07 30.34 -4.97
C LEU A 124 -4.12 29.42 -6.19
N VAL A 125 -3.77 29.93 -7.38
CA VAL A 125 -3.73 29.14 -8.62
C VAL A 125 -2.70 28.00 -8.48
N THR A 126 -1.51 28.28 -7.95
CA THR A 126 -0.46 27.27 -7.76
C THR A 126 -0.90 26.15 -6.83
N VAL A 127 -1.57 26.48 -5.72
CA VAL A 127 -2.09 25.47 -4.78
C VAL A 127 -3.17 24.60 -5.44
N PHE A 128 -4.11 25.21 -6.18
CA PHE A 128 -5.16 24.47 -6.89
C PHE A 128 -4.59 23.53 -7.97
N VAL A 129 -3.63 24.02 -8.76
CA VAL A 129 -2.97 23.26 -9.81
C VAL A 129 -2.16 22.10 -9.21
N THR A 130 -1.36 22.37 -8.18
CA THR A 130 -0.56 21.34 -7.49
C THR A 130 -1.44 20.27 -6.86
N ASN A 131 -2.59 20.65 -6.28
CA ASN A 131 -3.55 19.70 -5.74
C ASN A 131 -4.15 18.78 -6.81
N LYS A 132 -4.44 19.31 -8.01
CA LYS A 132 -4.93 18.52 -9.16
C LYS A 132 -3.88 17.48 -9.61
N PHE A 133 -2.61 17.85 -9.66
CA PHE A 133 -1.54 16.92 -10.06
C PHE A 133 -1.31 15.79 -9.04
N ARG A 134 -1.40 16.09 -7.73
CA ARG A 134 -1.30 15.06 -6.67
C ARG A 134 -2.40 14.01 -6.77
N LYS A 135 -3.62 14.39 -7.17
CA LYS A 135 -4.73 13.44 -7.36
C LYS A 135 -4.50 12.46 -8.52
N THR A 136 -3.78 12.89 -9.56
CA THR A 136 -3.55 12.07 -10.77
C THR A 136 -2.42 11.07 -10.57
N ASN A 137 -1.31 11.46 -9.93
CA ASN A 137 -0.17 10.55 -9.72
C ASN A 137 -0.48 9.38 -8.78
N ASN A 138 -1.33 9.57 -7.77
CA ASN A 138 -1.72 8.47 -6.87
C ASN A 138 -2.59 7.40 -7.57
N SER A 139 -3.33 7.77 -8.63
CA SER A 139 -4.13 6.82 -9.40
C SER A 139 -3.29 5.92 -10.31
N ASN A 140 -2.13 6.41 -10.78
CA ASN A 140 -1.26 5.65 -11.69
C ASN A 140 -0.36 4.67 -10.93
N ASN A 141 -0.04 4.95 -9.66
CA ASN A 141 0.81 4.09 -8.83
C ASN A 141 0.06 2.91 -8.17
N SER A 142 -1.27 2.83 -8.33
CA SER A 142 -2.10 1.70 -7.89
C SER A 142 -2.49 0.74 -9.01
N ILE A 143 -1.98 0.96 -10.24
CA ILE A 143 -2.30 0.17 -11.45
C ILE A 143 -1.06 -0.59 -11.98
N ASN A 144 0.11 -0.43 -11.34
CA ASN A 144 1.35 -1.14 -11.67
C ASN A 144 1.85 -1.89 -10.44
#